data_AF-K1TAC3-F1
#
_entry.id   AF-K1TAC3-F1
#
_cell.length_a   1.000
_cell.length_b   1.000
_cell.length_c   1.000
_cell.angle_alpha   90.00
_cell.angle_beta   90.00
_cell.angle_gamma   90.00
#
_symmetry.space_group_name_H-M   'P 1'
#
loop_
_entity.id
_entity.type
_entity.pdbx_description
1 polymer ?
#
loop_
_entity_poly.entity_id
_entity_poly.type
_entity_poly.pdbx_seq_one_letter_code
_entity_poly.pdbx_strand_id
1 'polypeptide(L)'
;PSNAVYMESWGPEYHGVKAIEHWFAEWNTRGRVLAWDIKQFIHQGDQTVVEWYFQCEMNGQGVQAFDGLSLIRWSEDGRITFLKEFGCNLDRYDPYAWGAGPRFKEEAARWF
;
A
#
# COMPACT_ATOMS: atom_id res chain seq x y z
N PRO A 1 -2.68 -21.67 -4.99
CA PRO A 1 -2.31 -20.94 -6.22
C PRO A 1 -0.79 -20.72 -6.30
N SER A 2 -0.08 -21.47 -7.14
CA SER A 2 1.36 -21.24 -7.39
C SER A 2 1.66 -19.89 -8.06
N ASN A 3 0.62 -19.19 -8.55
CA ASN A 3 0.71 -18.05 -9.46
C ASN A 3 0.13 -16.75 -8.85
N ALA A 4 0.10 -16.62 -7.52
CA ALA A 4 -0.34 -15.37 -6.91
C ALA A 4 0.60 -14.21 -7.30
N VAL A 5 0.06 -13.01 -7.56
CA VAL A 5 0.87 -11.83 -7.87
C VAL A 5 0.64 -10.76 -6.80
N TYR A 6 1.71 -10.21 -6.26
CA TYR A 6 1.69 -9.11 -5.30
C TYR A 6 2.48 -7.92 -5.87
N MET A 7 1.85 -6.75 -5.95
CA MET A 7 2.47 -5.50 -6.41
C MET A 7 2.39 -4.45 -5.30
N GLU A 8 3.54 -3.94 -4.88
CA GLU A 8 3.62 -2.84 -3.94
C GLU A 8 3.33 -1.50 -4.62
N SER A 9 2.87 -0.54 -3.83
CA SER A 9 2.47 0.80 -4.30
C SER A 9 3.59 1.60 -4.98
N TRP A 10 4.84 1.18 -4.80
CA TRP A 10 6.05 1.84 -5.29
C TRP A 10 6.81 1.08 -6.39
N GLY A 11 6.23 0.00 -6.91
CA GLY A 11 6.73 -0.68 -8.11
C GLY A 11 7.26 -2.12 -7.98
N PRO A 12 7.73 -2.62 -6.82
CA PRO A 12 8.09 -4.04 -6.69
C PRO A 12 6.91 -4.96 -6.99
N GLU A 13 7.23 -6.09 -7.61
CA GLU A 13 6.25 -7.07 -8.04
C GLU A 13 6.80 -8.48 -7.80
N TYR A 14 6.00 -9.32 -7.16
CA TYR A 14 6.37 -10.65 -6.72
C TYR A 14 5.42 -11.68 -7.32
N HIS A 15 5.99 -12.69 -7.96
CA HIS A 15 5.26 -13.75 -8.65
C HIS A 15 5.40 -15.08 -7.92
N GLY A 16 4.26 -15.64 -7.54
CA GLY A 16 4.14 -16.90 -6.84
C GLY A 16 4.35 -16.79 -5.35
N VAL A 17 3.71 -17.72 -4.62
CA VAL A 17 3.64 -17.71 -3.15
C VAL A 17 5.04 -17.72 -2.51
N LYS A 18 6.00 -18.45 -3.09
CA LYS A 18 7.37 -18.49 -2.56
C LYS A 18 8.08 -17.14 -2.57
N ALA A 19 7.92 -16.35 -3.64
CA ALA A 19 8.53 -15.03 -3.74
C ALA A 19 7.88 -14.04 -2.76
N ILE A 20 6.56 -14.14 -2.63
CA ILE A 20 5.77 -13.33 -1.70
C ILE A 20 6.13 -13.66 -0.25
N GLU A 21 6.20 -14.94 0.12
CA GLU A 21 6.62 -15.40 1.45
C GLU A 21 8.05 -14.97 1.77
N HIS A 22 8.96 -15.11 0.81
CA HIS A 22 10.35 -14.67 0.97
C HIS A 22 10.44 -13.17 1.25
N TRP A 23 9.69 -12.36 0.49
CA TRP A 23 9.60 -10.92 0.72
C TRP A 23 9.09 -10.60 2.11
N PHE A 24 7.96 -11.18 2.54
CA PHE A 24 7.43 -10.94 3.89
C PHE A 24 8.40 -11.39 4.97
N ALA A 25 9.08 -12.52 4.79
CA ALA A 25 10.05 -13.02 5.76
C ALA A 25 11.25 -12.06 5.89
N GLU A 26 11.80 -11.60 4.76
CA GLU A 26 12.92 -10.66 4.73
C GLU A 26 12.53 -9.29 5.27
N TRP A 27 11.41 -8.72 4.82
CA TRP A 27 10.93 -7.42 5.26
C TRP A 27 10.74 -7.39 6.78
N ASN A 28 10.18 -8.45 7.37
CA ASN A 28 9.98 -8.55 8.82
C ASN A 28 11.28 -8.71 9.64
N THR A 29 12.45 -8.90 9.00
CA THR A 29 13.75 -8.83 9.69
C THR A 29 14.22 -7.39 9.93
N ARG A 30 13.73 -6.45 9.11
CA ARG A 30 14.14 -5.03 9.12
C ARG A 30 13.00 -4.05 9.33
N GLY A 31 11.78 -4.56 9.37
CA GLY A 31 10.55 -3.79 9.38
C GLY A 31 9.57 -4.29 10.43
N ARG A 32 8.83 -3.36 11.02
CA ARG A 32 7.77 -3.65 11.98
C ARG A 32 6.52 -2.88 11.63
N VAL A 33 5.41 -3.58 11.43
CA VAL A 33 4.09 -2.95 11.32
C VAL A 33 3.68 -2.44 12.70
N LEU A 34 3.30 -1.16 12.76
CA LEU A 34 2.83 -0.48 13.98
C LEU A 34 1.31 -0.39 14.01
N ALA A 35 0.69 -0.11 12.86
CA ALA A 35 -0.75 -0.07 12.68
C ALA A 35 -1.10 -0.45 11.23
N TRP A 36 -2.23 -1.13 11.06
CA TRP A 36 -2.82 -1.40 9.76
C TRP A 36 -4.34 -1.42 9.91
N ASP A 37 -4.93 -0.23 9.82
CA ASP A 37 -6.35 -0.03 10.12
C ASP A 37 -7.16 -0.05 8.83
N ILE A 38 -8.09 -1.00 8.73
CA ILE A 38 -9.03 -1.06 7.61
C ILE A 38 -10.13 -0.01 7.81
N LYS A 39 -10.30 0.88 6.85
CA LYS A 39 -11.28 1.97 6.91
C LYS A 39 -12.62 1.56 6.31
N GLN A 40 -12.58 1.03 5.09
CA GLN A 40 -13.76 0.57 4.36
C GLN A 40 -13.35 -0.42 3.26
N PHE A 41 -14.33 -1.16 2.75
CA PHE A 41 -14.11 -2.01 1.59
C PHE A 41 -15.39 -2.14 0.75
N ILE A 42 -15.18 -2.41 -0.53
CA ILE A 42 -16.23 -2.80 -1.47
C ILE A 42 -15.82 -4.14 -2.06
N HIS A 43 -16.74 -5.08 -2.07
CA HIS A 43 -16.55 -6.40 -2.66
C HIS A 43 -17.59 -6.64 -3.75
N GLN A 44 -17.12 -7.09 -4.91
CA GLN A 44 -17.98 -7.43 -6.05
C GLN A 44 -17.39 -8.62 -6.82
N GLY A 45 -18.16 -9.70 -6.92
CA GLY A 45 -17.71 -10.90 -7.63
C GLY A 45 -16.46 -11.50 -6.99
N ASP A 46 -15.40 -11.64 -7.77
CA ASP A 46 -14.10 -12.15 -7.33
C ASP A 46 -13.12 -11.03 -6.93
N GLN A 47 -13.59 -9.80 -6.71
CA GLN A 47 -12.73 -8.65 -6.43
C GLN A 47 -13.10 -7.92 -5.14
N THR A 48 -12.09 -7.46 -4.42
CA THR A 48 -12.24 -6.54 -3.29
C THR A 48 -11.36 -5.32 -3.50
N VAL A 49 -11.91 -4.13 -3.28
CA VAL A 49 -11.11 -2.92 -3.02
C VAL A 49 -11.24 -2.60 -1.54
N VAL A 50 -10.10 -2.49 -0.86
CA VAL A 50 -10.00 -2.14 0.56
C VAL A 50 -9.27 -0.80 0.66
N GLU A 51 -9.79 0.12 1.46
CA GLU A 51 -9.06 1.30 1.94
C GLU A 51 -8.50 1.05 3.34
N TRP A 52 -7.24 1.42 3.55
CA TRP A 52 -6.56 1.27 4.82
C TRP A 52 -5.66 2.45 5.16
N TYR A 53 -5.33 2.57 6.44
CA TYR A 53 -4.18 3.31 6.95
C TYR A 53 -3.08 2.31 7.32
N PHE A 54 -1.83 2.60 6.97
CA PHE A 54 -0.69 1.77 7.32
C PHE A 54 0.40 2.62 7.97
N GLN A 55 1.01 2.07 9.02
CA GLN A 55 2.14 2.66 9.71
C GLN A 55 3.16 1.58 10.03
N CYS A 56 4.42 1.83 9.68
CA CYS A 56 5.53 0.94 9.96
C CYS A 56 6.75 1.70 10.47
N GLU A 57 7.69 0.96 11.03
CA GLU A 57 9.02 1.43 11.37
C GLU A 57 10.04 0.51 10.72
N MET A 58 10.92 1.09 9.90
CA MET A 58 12.09 0.40 9.37
C MET A 58 13.29 0.67 10.28
N ASN A 59 14.16 -0.31 10.45
CA ASN A 59 15.37 -0.19 11.28
C ASN A 59 16.17 1.07 10.94
N GLY A 60 16.16 2.04 11.86
CA GLY A 60 16.91 3.29 11.74
C GLY A 60 16.38 4.31 10.73
N GLN A 61 15.23 4.09 10.08
CA GLN A 61 14.64 5.05 9.13
C GLN A 61 13.42 5.80 9.70
N GLY A 62 13.12 5.61 10.99
CA GLY A 62 11.99 6.24 11.66
C GLY A 62 10.65 5.65 11.24
N VAL A 63 9.58 6.28 11.75
CA VAL A 63 8.19 5.89 11.49
C VAL A 63 7.75 6.43 10.13
N GLN A 64 7.17 5.56 9.32
CA GLN A 64 6.53 5.89 8.06
C GLN A 64 5.04 5.57 8.16
N ALA A 65 4.20 6.43 7.59
CA ALA A 65 2.75 6.25 7.59
C ALA A 65 2.13 6.80 6.31
N PHE A 66 1.15 6.10 5.77
CA PHE A 66 0.40 6.52 4.59
C PHE A 66 -0.98 5.84 4.54
N ASP A 67 -1.89 6.46 3.79
CA ASP A 67 -3.15 5.82 3.43
C ASP A 67 -2.96 5.02 2.15
N GLY A 68 -3.74 3.96 1.96
CA GLY A 68 -3.62 3.14 0.77
C GLY A 68 -4.91 2.43 0.38
N LEU A 69 -4.87 1.91 -0.84
CA LEU A 69 -5.89 1.03 -1.38
C LEU A 69 -5.24 -0.28 -1.84
N SER A 70 -5.88 -1.40 -1.56
CA SER A 70 -5.53 -2.68 -2.19
C SER A 70 -6.63 -3.11 -3.15
N LEU A 71 -6.27 -3.41 -4.39
CA LEU A 71 -7.09 -4.15 -5.34
C LEU A 71 -6.74 -5.63 -5.22
N ILE A 72 -7.70 -6.43 -4.75
CA ILE A 72 -7.53 -7.86 -4.49
C ILE A 72 -8.41 -8.66 -5.45
N ARG A 73 -7.87 -9.74 -6.03
CA ARG A 73 -8.66 -10.76 -6.72
C ARG A 73 -8.58 -12.10 -6.00
N TRP A 74 -9.69 -12.83 -6.02
CA TRP A 74 -9.90 -14.07 -5.31
C TRP A 74 -10.09 -15.22 -6.30
N SER A 75 -9.61 -16.41 -5.94
CA SER A 75 -10.02 -17.65 -6.60
C SER A 75 -11.38 -18.13 -6.08
N GLU A 76 -12.01 -19.06 -6.80
CA GLU A 76 -13.27 -19.69 -6.37
C GLU A 76 -13.16 -20.37 -4.99
N ASP A 77 -11.97 -20.86 -4.62
CA ASP A 77 -11.70 -21.46 -3.30
C ASP A 77 -11.30 -20.43 -2.23
N GLY A 78 -11.52 -19.13 -2.48
CA GLY A 78 -11.37 -18.06 -1.50
C GLY A 78 -9.92 -17.65 -1.20
N ARG A 79 -8.97 -17.93 -2.10
CA ARG A 79 -7.56 -17.53 -1.93
C ARG A 79 -7.25 -16.27 -2.73
N ILE A 80 -6.33 -15.44 -2.23
CA ILE A 80 -5.81 -14.31 -2.99
C ILE A 80 -4.99 -14.82 -4.17
N THR A 81 -5.35 -14.38 -5.37
CA THR A 81 -4.61 -14.64 -6.62
C THR A 81 -3.88 -13.40 -7.12
N PHE A 82 -4.33 -12.22 -6.74
CA PHE A 82 -3.74 -10.94 -7.11
C PHE A 82 -3.95 -9.93 -5.99
N LEU A 83 -2.93 -9.15 -5.66
CA LEU A 83 -3.02 -7.99 -4.79
C LEU A 83 -2.12 -6.89 -5.35
N LYS A 84 -2.70 -5.73 -5.65
CA LYS A 84 -1.97 -4.51 -6.00
C LYS A 84 -2.29 -3.38 -5.04
N GLU A 85 -1.27 -2.72 -4.54
CA GLU A 85 -1.40 -1.59 -3.65
C GLU A 85 -1.27 -0.25 -4.38
N PHE A 86 -1.95 0.76 -3.86
CA PHE A 86 -1.82 2.16 -4.25
C PHE A 86 -1.62 2.97 -2.97
N GLY A 87 -0.67 3.90 -2.98
CA GLY A 87 -0.35 4.75 -1.83
C GLY A 87 -0.91 6.17 -1.96
N CYS A 88 -1.24 6.78 -0.83
CA CYS A 88 -1.69 8.16 -0.70
C CYS A 88 -1.02 8.83 0.51
N ASN A 89 -0.32 9.93 0.27
CA ASN A 89 0.42 10.65 1.32
C ASN A 89 -0.55 11.29 2.33
N LEU A 90 -0.14 11.33 3.61
CA LEU A 90 -0.87 11.98 4.70
C LEU A 90 -0.61 13.48 4.74
N ASP A 91 0.56 13.93 4.28
CA ASP A 91 0.96 15.34 4.28
C ASP A 91 0.30 16.12 3.12
N ARG A 92 -1.03 16.23 3.22
CA ARG A 92 -1.89 16.91 2.26
C ARG A 92 -1.95 18.39 2.59
N TYR A 93 -1.98 19.23 1.57
CA TYR A 93 -2.20 20.66 1.71
C TYR A 93 -3.09 21.16 0.58
N ASP A 94 -3.84 22.22 0.84
CA ASP A 94 -4.59 22.93 -0.18
C ASP A 94 -3.65 23.98 -0.81
N PRO A 95 -3.26 23.83 -2.10
CA PRO A 95 -2.41 24.82 -2.77
C PRO A 95 -3.09 26.19 -2.91
N TYR A 96 -4.40 26.32 -2.66
CA TYR A 96 -5.18 27.55 -2.77
C TYR A 96 -5.59 28.16 -1.42
N ALA A 97 -5.11 27.62 -0.29
CA ALA A 97 -5.47 28.09 1.04
C ALA A 97 -5.20 29.60 1.28
N TRP A 98 -4.36 30.24 0.46
CA TRP A 98 -3.94 31.64 0.58
C TRP A 98 -4.32 32.52 -0.61
N GLY A 99 -5.30 32.10 -1.41
CA GLY A 99 -5.87 32.88 -2.52
C GLY A 99 -5.90 32.12 -3.85
N ALA A 100 -6.30 32.83 -4.92
CA ALA A 100 -6.53 32.22 -6.23
C ALA A 100 -5.26 31.71 -6.92
N GLY A 101 -4.07 32.20 -6.54
CA GLY A 101 -2.80 31.72 -7.07
C GLY A 101 -2.32 30.47 -6.33
N PRO A 102 -1.98 29.37 -7.04
CA PRO A 102 -1.53 28.14 -6.38
C PRO A 102 -0.15 28.31 -5.75
N ARG A 103 0.05 27.68 -4.59
CA ARG A 103 1.33 27.60 -3.88
C ARG A 103 1.67 26.14 -3.63
N PHE A 104 2.60 25.59 -4.42
CA PHE A 104 3.06 24.21 -4.27
C PHE A 104 4.28 24.12 -3.35
N LYS A 105 4.42 23.01 -2.62
CA LYS A 105 5.65 22.69 -1.87
C LYS A 105 6.79 22.43 -2.85
N GLU A 106 7.97 22.98 -2.59
CA GLU A 106 9.21 22.71 -3.33
C GLU A 106 9.85 21.39 -2.89
N GLU A 107 9.09 20.30 -2.96
CA GLU A 107 9.58 18.96 -2.68
C GLU A 107 9.43 18.08 -3.93
N ALA A 108 10.33 17.11 -4.09
CA ALA A 108 10.12 16.07 -5.07
C ALA A 108 8.78 15.40 -4.76
N ALA A 109 7.92 15.29 -5.78
CA ALA A 109 6.68 14.56 -5.63
C ALA A 109 7.02 13.15 -5.15
N ARG A 110 6.55 12.82 -3.95
CA ARG A 110 6.67 11.47 -3.38
C ARG A 110 5.61 10.61 -4.04
N TRP A 111 5.84 10.30 -5.32
CA TRP A 111 5.34 9.07 -5.90
C TRP A 111 6.08 7.99 -5.13
N PHE A 112 5.33 7.20 -4.35
CA PHE A 112 5.92 6.11 -3.57
C PHE A 112 6.78 5.26 -4.50
#